data_AF-A0A501Q4L0-F1
#
_entry.id   AF-A0A501Q4L0-F1
#
_cell.length_a   1.000
_cell.length_b   1.000
_cell.length_c   1.000
_cell.angle_alpha   90.00
_cell.angle_beta   90.00
_cell.angle_gamma   90.00
#
_symmetry.space_group_name_H-M   'P 1'
#
loop_
_entity.id
_entity.type
_entity.pdbx_description
1 polymer ?
#
loop_
_entity_poly.entity_id
_entity_poly.type
_entity_poly.pdbx_seq_one_letter_code
_entity_poly.pdbx_strand_id
1 'polypeptide(L)' 'MDSKAFEELKKDVQEIIDLLASKQNKEANNKLVEVSENLDELLDHAEEDEELVELGRYMVLLNQLHQKINA' A
#
# COMPACT_ATOMS: atom_id res chain seq x y z
N MET A 1 -2.40 4.13 -16.58
CA MET A 1 -1.28 3.81 -15.68
C MET A 1 -0.50 2.62 -16.18
N ASP A 2 0.81 2.63 -15.97
CA ASP A 2 1.70 1.55 -16.40
C ASP A 2 1.55 0.33 -15.47
N SER A 3 1.47 -0.88 -16.03
CA SER A 3 1.36 -2.14 -15.27
C SER A 3 2.46 -2.29 -14.21
N LYS A 4 3.59 -1.61 -14.42
CA LYS A 4 4.72 -1.58 -13.50
C LYS A 4 4.42 -0.92 -12.16
N ALA A 5 3.64 0.16 -12.14
CA ALA A 5 3.32 0.89 -10.90
C ALA A 5 2.47 0.03 -9.96
N PHE A 6 1.50 -0.72 -10.50
CA PHE A 6 0.68 -1.65 -9.73
C PHE A 6 1.48 -2.84 -9.20
N GLU A 7 2.40 -3.39 -9.99
CA GLU A 7 3.28 -4.47 -9.51
C GLU A 7 4.25 -4.00 -8.42
N GLU A 8 4.74 -2.76 -8.50
CA GLU A 8 5.54 -2.14 -7.44
C GLU A 8 4.72 -1.95 -6.17
N LEU A 9 3.51 -1.36 -6.26
CA LEU A 9 2.60 -1.20 -5.12
C LEU A 9 2.29 -2.54 -4.44
N LYS A 10 2.01 -3.57 -5.23
CA LYS A 10 1.76 -4.92 -4.74
C LYS A 10 2.96 -5.50 -4.00
N LYS A 11 4.17 -5.32 -4.55
CA LYS A 11 5.41 -5.78 -3.93
C LYS A 11 5.66 -5.07 -2.61
N ASP A 12 5.46 -3.76 -2.57
CA ASP A 12 5.68 -2.98 -1.36
C ASP A 12 4.66 -3.33 -0.26
N VAL A 13 3.40 -3.58 -0.63
CA VAL A 13 2.39 -4.08 0.32
C VAL A 13 2.76 -5.45 0.87
N GLN A 14 3.28 -6.36 0.03
CA GLN A 14 3.76 -7.65 0.50
C GLN A 14 4.94 -7.51 1.46
N GLU A 15 5.85 -6.57 1.22
CA GLU A 15 6.97 -6.28 2.13
C GLU A 15 6.47 -5.83 3.51
N ILE A 16 5.42 -5.01 3.60
CA ILE A 16 4.79 -4.64 4.88
C ILE A 16 4.27 -5.89 5.62
N ILE A 17 3.63 -6.82 4.90
CA ILE A 17 3.12 -8.06 5.47
C ILE A 17 4.27 -8.95 5.98
N ASP A 18 5.37 -9.04 5.24
CA ASP A 18 6.53 -9.84 5.60
C ASP A 18 7.25 -9.26 6.84
N LEU A 19 7.37 -7.93 6.94
CA LEU A 19 7.88 -7.23 8.12
C LEU A 19 6.99 -7.47 9.34
N LEU A 20 5.67 -7.43 9.17
CA LEU A 20 4.70 -7.78 10.23
C LEU A 20 4.85 -9.23 10.69
N ALA A 21 4.97 -10.18 9.75
CA ALA A 21 5.18 -11.60 10.06
C ALA A 21 6.50 -11.81 10.82
N SER A 22 7.52 -11.00 10.52
CA SER A 22 8.82 -10.98 11.18
C SER A 22 8.84 -10.17 12.49
N LYS A 23 7.68 -9.64 12.94
CA LYS A 23 7.51 -8.79 14.13
C LYS A 23 8.32 -7.48 14.10
N GLN A 24 8.67 -7.00 12.92
CA GLN A 24 9.38 -5.74 12.70
C GLN A 24 8.39 -4.56 12.58
N ASN A 25 7.56 -4.36 13.62
CA ASN A 25 6.42 -3.42 13.56
C ASN A 25 6.82 -1.98 13.24
N LYS A 26 7.99 -1.51 13.71
CA LYS A 26 8.47 -0.16 13.42
C LYS A 26 8.81 0.02 11.93
N GLU A 27 9.49 -0.95 11.35
CA GLU A 27 9.87 -0.93 9.94
C GLU A 27 8.63 -1.11 9.05
N ALA A 28 7.72 -2.01 9.44
CA ALA A 28 6.42 -2.16 8.79
C ALA A 28 5.64 -0.84 8.78
N ASN A 29 5.62 -0.11 9.90
CA ASN A 29 4.94 1.19 9.98
C ASN A 29 5.59 2.25 9.08
N ASN A 30 6.93 2.32 9.07
CA ASN A 30 7.65 3.27 8.21
C ASN A 30 7.36 3.00 6.73
N LYS A 31 7.43 1.73 6.31
CA LYS A 31 7.11 1.32 4.94
C LYS A 31 5.64 1.56 4.62
N LEU A 32 4.73 1.35 5.56
CA LEU A 32 3.31 1.64 5.36
C LEU A 32 3.07 3.12 5.06
N VAL A 33 3.75 4.04 5.77
CA VAL A 33 3.65 5.48 5.51
C VAL A 33 4.13 5.80 4.10
N GLU A 34 5.33 5.32 3.73
CA GLU A 34 5.90 5.51 2.38
C GLU A 34 4.96 5.00 1.27
N VAL A 35 4.39 3.80 1.45
CA VAL A 35 3.49 3.19 0.46
C VAL A 35 2.14 3.91 0.40
N SER A 36 1.68 4.48 1.52
CA SER A 36 0.47 5.29 1.55
C SER A 36 0.66 6.61 0.80
N GLU A 37 1.81 7.26 0.97
CA GLU A 37 2.16 8.47 0.21
C GLU A 37 2.23 8.20 -1.30
N ASN A 38 2.87 7.10 -1.71
CA ASN A 38 2.90 6.69 -3.12
C ASN A 38 1.49 6.35 -3.65
N LEU A 39 0.66 5.69 -2.85
CA LEU A 39 -0.72 5.39 -3.24
C LEU A 39 -1.55 6.66 -3.46
N ASP A 40 -1.36 7.68 -2.62
CA ASP A 40 -2.03 8.97 -2.77
C ASP A 40 -1.60 9.67 -4.07
N GLU A 41 -0.31 9.67 -4.41
CA GLU A 41 0.18 10.17 -5.70
C GLU A 41 -0.40 9.40 -6.89
N LEU A 42 -0.52 8.08 -6.77
CA LEU A 42 -1.15 7.26 -7.82
C LEU A 42 -2.65 7.61 -7.98
N LEU A 43 -3.37 7.83 -6.87
CA LEU A 43 -4.77 8.22 -6.92
C LEU A 43 -4.98 9.58 -7.59
N ASP A 44 -4.09 10.55 -7.34
CA ASP A 44 -4.14 11.87 -7.96
C ASP A 44 -3.91 11.84 -9.48
N HIS A 45 -3.27 10.77 -9.98
CA HIS A 45 -2.95 10.57 -11.39
C HIS A 45 -3.81 9.51 -12.10
N ALA A 46 -4.73 8.85 -11.39
CA ALA A 46 -5.61 7.85 -11.98
C ALA A 46 -6.73 8.53 -12.78
N GLU A 47 -6.82 8.20 -14.07
CA GLU A 47 -7.81 8.78 -14.99
C GLU A 47 -8.91 7.78 -15.35
N GLU A 48 -8.64 6.48 -15.23
CA GLU A 48 -9.58 5.41 -15.58
C GLU A 48 -10.29 4.86 -14.35
N ASP A 49 -11.61 4.61 -14.47
CA ASP A 49 -12.42 4.05 -13.37
C ASP A 49 -11.86 2.71 -12.86
N GLU A 50 -11.31 1.89 -13.76
CA GLU A 50 -10.70 0.60 -13.40
C GLU A 50 -9.48 0.78 -12.49
N GLU A 51 -8.67 1.82 -12.73
CA GLU A 51 -7.51 2.17 -11.91
C GLU A 51 -7.95 2.64 -10.52
N LEU A 52 -8.97 3.51 -10.46
CA LEU A 52 -9.53 3.99 -9.21
C LEU A 52 -10.08 2.85 -8.35
N VAL A 53 -10.78 1.89 -8.97
CA VAL A 53 -11.28 0.69 -8.30
C VAL A 53 -10.12 -0.14 -7.75
N GLU A 54 -9.04 -0.29 -8.50
CA GLU A 54 -7.87 -1.06 -8.07
C GLU A 54 -7.11 -0.39 -6.92
N LEU A 55 -6.76 0.89 -7.06
CA LEU A 55 -6.08 1.67 -6.03
C LEU A 55 -6.93 1.74 -4.76
N GLY A 56 -8.25 1.86 -4.88
CA GLY A 56 -9.18 1.80 -3.76
C GLY A 56 -9.11 0.51 -2.94
N ARG A 57 -8.82 -0.65 -3.59
CA ARG A 57 -8.58 -1.91 -2.87
C ARG A 57 -7.31 -1.83 -2.00
N TYR A 58 -6.26 -1.22 -2.53
CA TYR A 58 -5.01 -1.04 -1.78
C TYR A 58 -5.18 -0.06 -0.61
N MET A 59 -5.98 1.00 -0.76
CA MET A 59 -6.30 1.91 0.37
C MET A 59 -6.91 1.16 1.56
N VAL A 60 -7.91 0.30 1.28
CA VAL A 60 -8.57 -0.50 2.32
C VAL A 60 -7.58 -1.45 2.97
N LEU A 61 -6.73 -2.11 2.19
CA LEU A 61 -5.72 -3.03 2.70
C LEU A 61 -4.67 -2.33 3.58
N LEU A 62 -4.11 -1.20 3.13
CA LEU A 62 -3.16 -0.41 3.92
C LEU A 62 -3.78 0.05 5.25
N ASN A 63 -5.03 0.50 5.24
CA ASN A 63 -5.73 0.84 6.48
C ASN A 63 -5.86 -0.36 7.45
N GLN A 64 -6.17 -1.56 6.93
CA GLN A 64 -6.20 -2.77 7.76
C GLN A 64 -4.82 -3.13 8.33
N LEU A 65 -3.76 -2.97 7.55
CA LEU A 65 -2.38 -3.18 8.01
C LEU A 65 -1.99 -2.17 9.09
N HIS A 66 -2.34 -0.90 8.91
CA HIS A 66 -2.10 0.15 9.90
C HIS A 66 -2.80 -0.16 11.23
N GLN A 67 -4.06 -0.60 11.20
CA GLN A 67 -4.77 -1.04 12.40
C GLN A 67 -4.09 -2.23 13.08
N LYS A 68 -3.59 -3.21 12.31
CA LYS A 68 -2.87 -4.36 12.87
C LYS A 68 -1.54 -3.99 13.52
N ILE A 69 -0.81 -3.02 12.95
CA ILE A 69 0.48 -2.55 13.49
C ILE A 69 0.28 -1.80 14.81
N ASN A 70 -0.80 -1.02 14.91
CA ASN A 70 -1.05 -0.11 16.03
C ASN A 70 -2.10 -0.60 17.05
N ALA A 71 -2.59 -1.83 16.90
CA ALA A 71 -3.47 -2.50 17.88
C ALA A 71 -2.67 -3.09 19.03
#